data_AF-A0A2V4MJ76-F1
#
_entry.id   AF-A0A2V4MJ76-F1
#
_cell.length_a   1.000
_cell.length_b   1.000
_cell.length_c   1.000
_cell.angle_alpha   90.00
_cell.angle_beta   90.00
_cell.angle_gamma   90.00
#
_symmetry.space_group_name_H-M   'P 1'
#
loop_
_entity.id
_entity.type
_entity.pdbx_description
1 polymer ?
#
loop_
_entity_poly.entity_id
_entity_poly.type
_entity_poly.pdbx_seq_one_letter_code
_entity_poly.pdbx_strand_id
1 'polypeptide(L)'
;MAHTLAKKDPEAEIAVFLVADAVLCAKAGQKTTRWPLHLEPMLLRILSAEGRLLMYSTRMDVLYRVDDDMMEGQTRSNMDDLAQATLAADKALVF
;
A
#
# COMPACT_ATOMS: atom_id res chain seq x y z
N MET A 1 -0.42 -11.31 3.27
CA MET A 1 0.95 -11.53 3.77
C MET A 1 1.37 -10.47 4.78
N ALA A 2 1.40 -9.18 4.41
CA ALA A 2 1.80 -8.08 5.30
C ALA A 2 1.15 -8.13 6.71
N HIS A 3 -0.17 -8.25 6.79
CA HIS A 3 -0.88 -8.41 8.07
C HIS A 3 -0.44 -9.63 8.90
N THR A 4 -0.10 -10.73 8.22
CA THR A 4 0.38 -11.94 8.91
C THR A 4 1.81 -11.74 9.43
N LEU A 5 2.65 -11.00 8.71
CA LEU A 5 4.00 -10.64 9.16
C LEU A 5 3.93 -9.78 10.43
N ALA A 6 3.12 -8.72 10.43
CA ALA A 6 2.92 -7.85 11.59
C ALA A 6 2.50 -8.62 12.86
N LYS A 7 1.71 -9.69 12.69
CA LYS A 7 1.31 -10.56 13.81
C LYS A 7 2.39 -11.52 14.29
N LYS A 8 3.28 -11.94 13.40
CA LYS A 8 4.32 -12.93 13.70
C LYS A 8 5.59 -12.28 14.23
N ASP A 9 5.83 -11.04 13.85
CA ASP A 9 6.95 -10.21 14.29
C ASP A 9 6.45 -8.78 14.54
N PRO A 10 5.97 -8.48 15.76
CA PRO A 10 5.39 -7.18 16.09
C PRO A 10 6.37 -6.00 16.03
N GLU A 11 7.67 -6.27 16.16
CA GLU A 11 8.73 -5.25 16.10
C GLU A 11 9.19 -4.99 14.65
N ALA A 12 8.73 -5.79 13.69
CA ALA A 12 9.14 -5.64 12.31
C ALA A 12 8.52 -4.40 11.66
N GLU A 13 9.38 -3.55 11.10
CA GLU A 13 8.93 -2.44 10.27
C GLU A 13 8.46 -2.96 8.91
N ILE A 14 7.18 -2.71 8.58
CA ILE A 14 6.58 -3.14 7.32
C ILE A 14 6.28 -1.92 6.46
N ALA A 15 6.90 -1.84 5.30
CA ALA A 15 6.55 -0.90 4.24
C ALA A 15 5.95 -1.66 3.05
N VAL A 16 4.78 -1.22 2.59
CA VAL A 16 4.13 -1.74 1.39
C VAL A 16 4.13 -0.66 0.32
N PHE A 17 4.75 -0.97 -0.82
CA PHE A 17 4.75 -0.10 -2.00
C PHE A 17 3.74 -0.61 -3.03
N LEU A 18 2.76 0.22 -3.38
CA LEU A 18 1.86 -0.01 -4.50
C LEU A 18 2.43 0.70 -5.73
N VAL A 19 2.69 -0.07 -6.79
CA VAL A 19 3.30 0.44 -8.02
C VAL A 19 2.34 0.27 -9.19
N ALA A 20 2.33 1.24 -10.11
CA ALA A 20 1.54 1.21 -11.34
C ALA A 20 0.04 0.97 -11.06
N ASP A 21 -0.58 -0.06 -11.64
CA ASP A 21 -2.02 -0.32 -11.48
C ASP A 21 -2.41 -0.75 -10.05
N ALA A 22 -1.43 -1.23 -9.26
CA ALA A 22 -1.68 -1.65 -7.88
C ALA A 22 -2.13 -0.48 -6.98
N VAL A 23 -1.85 0.77 -7.36
CA VAL A 23 -2.33 1.96 -6.62
C VAL A 23 -3.86 2.02 -6.53
N LEU A 24 -4.57 1.41 -7.50
CA LEU A 24 -6.04 1.35 -7.49
C LEU A 24 -6.59 0.53 -6.32
N CYS A 25 -5.77 -0.33 -5.71
CA CYS A 25 -6.14 -1.07 -4.50
C CYS A 25 -6.40 -0.15 -3.31
N ALA A 26 -5.87 1.08 -3.32
CA ALA A 26 -6.04 2.09 -2.28
C ALA A 26 -7.22 3.05 -2.53
N LYS A 27 -8.07 2.79 -3.54
CA LYS A 27 -9.28 3.60 -3.75
C LYS A 27 -10.18 3.56 -2.51
N ALA A 28 -10.66 4.72 -2.07
CA ALA A 28 -11.59 4.86 -0.97
C ALA A 28 -12.99 4.39 -1.33
N GLY A 29 -13.73 3.92 -0.33
CA GLY A 29 -15.15 3.57 -0.46
C GLY A 29 -15.41 2.39 -1.40
N GLN A 30 -14.50 1.42 -1.47
CA GLN A 30 -14.65 0.26 -2.36
C GLN A 30 -15.95 -0.51 -2.08
N LYS A 31 -16.86 -0.50 -3.04
CA LYS A 31 -18.09 -1.31 -3.01
C LYS A 31 -17.86 -2.55 -3.86
N THR A 32 -17.57 -3.67 -3.21
CA THR A 32 -17.44 -4.96 -3.89
C THR A 32 -18.70 -5.78 -3.65
N THR A 33 -19.27 -6.32 -4.73
CA THR A 33 -20.40 -7.28 -4.67
C THR A 33 -19.92 -8.71 -4.42
N ARG A 34 -18.60 -8.93 -4.35
CA ARG A 34 -17.96 -10.24 -4.29
C ARG A 34 -16.98 -10.31 -3.12
N TRP A 35 -17.42 -10.91 -2.02
CA TRP A 35 -16.56 -11.28 -0.89
C TRP A 35 -15.53 -12.32 -1.37
N PRO A 36 -14.22 -12.21 -1.04
CA PRO A 36 -13.60 -11.36 -0.01
C PRO A 36 -12.75 -10.20 -0.56
N LEU A 37 -13.02 -9.68 -1.76
CA LEU A 37 -12.11 -8.75 -2.49
C LEU A 37 -12.16 -7.29 -1.99
N HIS A 38 -12.42 -7.06 -0.70
CA HIS A 38 -12.34 -5.73 -0.11
C HIS A 38 -10.91 -5.41 0.31
N LEU A 39 -10.18 -4.69 -0.55
CA LEU A 39 -8.76 -4.38 -0.37
C LEU A 39 -8.53 -3.21 0.58
N GLU A 40 -9.39 -2.19 0.58
CA GLU A 40 -9.29 -1.03 1.47
C GLU A 40 -9.21 -1.44 2.97
N PRO A 41 -10.10 -2.29 3.52
CA PRO A 41 -9.95 -2.80 4.89
C PRO A 41 -8.69 -3.64 5.12
N MET A 42 -8.12 -4.27 4.09
CA MET A 42 -6.86 -5.00 4.23
C MET A 42 -5.67 -4.05 4.33
N LEU A 43 -5.68 -2.97 3.55
CA LEU A 43 -4.66 -1.92 3.59
C LEU A 43 -4.72 -1.12 4.89
N LEU A 44 -5.93 -0.80 5.40
CA LEU A 44 -6.10 -0.14 6.70
C LEU A 44 -5.48 -0.92 7.86
N ARG A 45 -5.45 -2.26 7.77
CA ARG A 45 -4.80 -3.11 8.80
C ARG A 45 -3.28 -2.95 8.83
N ILE A 46 -2.67 -2.62 7.69
CA ILE A 46 -1.23 -2.33 7.63
C ILE A 46 -0.96 -1.04 8.38
N LEU A 47 -1.73 0.01 8.09
CA LEU A 47 -1.63 1.32 8.75
C LEU A 47 -1.91 1.22 10.25
N SER A 48 -2.91 0.43 10.64
CA SER A 48 -3.26 0.19 12.05
C SER A 48 -2.18 -0.58 12.82
N ALA A 49 -1.29 -1.27 12.12
CA ALA A 49 -0.14 -1.96 12.69
C ALA A 49 1.15 -1.13 12.54
N GLU A 50 1.02 0.20 12.43
CA GLU A 50 2.13 1.16 12.27
C GLU A 50 2.99 0.93 11.00
N GLY A 51 2.50 0.09 10.08
CA GLY A 51 3.12 -0.11 8.78
C GLY A 51 2.89 1.08 7.86
N ARG A 52 3.77 1.25 6.88
CA ARG A 52 3.70 2.32 5.89
C ARG A 52 3.09 1.83 4.58
N LEU A 53 2.21 2.63 4.00
CA LEU A 53 1.65 2.39 2.67
C LEU A 53 2.07 3.50 1.72
N LEU A 54 2.93 3.16 0.76
CA LEU A 54 3.50 4.09 -0.20
C LEU A 54 2.97 3.81 -1.60
N MET A 55 2.63 4.85 -2.34
CA MET A 55 2.06 4.71 -3.68
C MET A 55 2.92 5.44 -4.70
N TYR A 56 3.41 4.69 -5.67
CA TYR A 56 4.14 5.24 -6.80
C TYR A 56 3.41 4.90 -8.11
N SER A 57 2.94 5.93 -8.79
CA SER A 57 2.51 5.80 -10.18
C SER A 57 2.64 7.13 -10.91
N THR A 58 3.38 7.12 -12.02
CA THR A 58 3.55 8.28 -12.90
C THR A 58 2.27 8.67 -13.63
N ARG A 59 1.23 7.83 -13.56
CA ARG A 59 -0.06 8.03 -14.26
C ARG A 59 -1.22 8.33 -13.32
N MET A 60 -0.99 8.43 -12.00
CA MET A 60 -2.04 8.78 -11.03
C MET A 60 -2.77 10.07 -11.41
N ASP A 61 -2.03 11.09 -11.84
CA ASP A 61 -2.59 12.39 -12.19
C ASP A 61 -3.29 12.40 -13.56
N VAL A 62 -2.87 11.53 -14.49
CA VAL A 62 -3.25 11.60 -15.91
C VAL A 62 -4.42 10.67 -16.26
N LEU A 63 -4.45 9.45 -15.70
CA LEU A 63 -5.44 8.44 -16.10
C LEU A 63 -6.56 8.24 -15.08
N TYR A 64 -6.35 8.64 -13.83
CA TYR A 64 -7.15 8.09 -12.75
C TYR A 64 -7.72 9.17 -11.80
N ARG A 65 -7.40 10.47 -11.99
CA ARG A 65 -7.83 11.60 -11.12
C ARG A 65 -7.81 11.20 -9.63
N VAL A 66 -6.66 10.67 -9.21
CA VAL A 66 -6.60 9.70 -8.10
C VAL A 66 -6.76 10.34 -6.75
N ASP A 67 -6.23 11.53 -6.54
CA ASP A 67 -6.02 12.04 -5.18
C ASP A 67 -7.30 12.19 -4.37
N ASP A 68 -8.38 12.63 -4.99
CA ASP A 68 -9.66 12.87 -4.29
C ASP A 68 -10.39 11.56 -3.92
N ASP A 69 -9.96 10.43 -4.50
CA ASP A 69 -10.64 9.14 -4.42
C ASP A 69 -9.82 8.08 -3.65
N MET A 70 -8.70 8.45 -3.00
CA MET A 70 -7.84 7.50 -2.26
C MET A 70 -8.18 7.44 -0.77
N MET A 71 -7.92 6.28 -0.17
CA MET A 71 -8.04 6.07 1.27
C MET A 71 -7.04 6.94 2.05
N GLU A 72 -7.39 7.29 3.28
CA GLU A 72 -6.50 8.05 4.17
C GLU A 72 -5.30 7.21 4.64
N GLY A 73 -4.22 7.91 5.03
CA GLY A 73 -3.01 7.31 5.61
C GLY A 73 -2.01 6.71 4.61
N GLN A 74 -2.34 6.70 3.32
CA GLN A 74 -1.35 6.45 2.25
C GLN A 74 -0.40 7.65 2.08
N THR A 75 0.80 7.39 1.56
CA THR A 75 1.76 8.42 1.19
C THR A 75 2.15 8.30 -0.29
N ARG A 76 2.08 9.41 -1.04
CA ARG A 76 2.66 9.49 -2.40
C ARG A 76 4.18 9.30 -2.34
N SER A 77 4.70 8.52 -3.28
CA SER A 77 6.10 8.10 -3.29
C SER A 77 6.66 8.03 -4.71
N ASN A 78 7.96 7.77 -4.84
CA ASN A 78 8.70 7.69 -6.10
C ASN A 78 9.65 6.48 -6.15
N MET A 79 10.38 6.31 -7.26
CA MET A 79 11.33 5.20 -7.43
C MET A 79 12.54 5.27 -6.50
N ASP A 80 13.00 6.47 -6.15
CA ASP A 80 14.12 6.64 -5.21
C ASP A 80 13.71 6.21 -3.80
N ASP A 81 12.49 6.57 -3.37
CA ASP A 81 11.95 6.11 -2.08
C ASP A 81 11.84 4.57 -2.03
N LEU A 82 11.39 3.95 -3.12
CA LEU A 82 11.31 2.49 -3.23
C LEU A 82 12.71 1.87 -3.16
N ALA A 83 13.69 2.45 -3.86
CA ALA A 83 15.07 1.99 -3.82
C ALA A 83 15.66 2.11 -2.41
N GLN A 84 15.45 3.24 -1.73
CA GLN A 84 15.90 3.46 -0.36
C GLN A 84 15.26 2.47 0.62
N ALA A 85 13.95 2.26 0.54
CA ALA A 85 13.25 1.31 1.38
C ALA A 85 13.74 -0.13 1.14
N THR A 86 14.04 -0.47 -0.11
CA THR A 86 14.59 -1.79 -0.46
C THR A 86 15.99 -1.98 0.11
N LEU A 87 16.85 -0.96 0.05
CA LEU A 87 18.21 -1.01 0.61
C LEU A 87 18.21 -1.12 2.14
N ALA A 88 17.24 -0.48 2.80
CA ALA A 88 17.10 -0.52 4.25
C ALA A 88 16.45 -1.81 4.78
N ALA A 89 15.74 -2.57 3.93
CA ALA A 89 15.00 -3.74 4.35
C ALA A 89 15.89 -4.98 4.48
N ASP A 90 15.72 -5.73 5.58
CA ASP A 90 16.32 -7.06 5.72
C ASP A 90 15.79 -8.06 4.68
N LYS A 91 14.54 -7.86 4.23
CA LYS A 91 13.83 -8.72 3.28
C LYS A 91 12.91 -7.91 2.38
N ALA A 92 12.93 -8.23 1.09
CA ALA A 92 11.99 -7.69 0.11
C ALA A 92 11.13 -8.82 -0.50
N LEU A 93 9.83 -8.58 -0.61
CA LEU A 93 8.86 -9.49 -1.25
C LEU A 93 8.12 -8.73 -2.36
N VAL A 94 7.98 -9.35 -3.53
CA VAL A 94 7.30 -8.77 -4.71
C VAL A 94 6.13 -9.66 -5.12
N PHE A 95 5.00 -9.05 -5.47
CA PHE A 95 3.73 -9.72 -5.83
C PHE A 95 3.18 -9.20 -7.15
#